data_AF-A0A067TA45-F1
#
_entry.id   AF-A0A067TA45-F1
#
_cell.length_a   1.000
_cell.length_b   1.000
_cell.length_c   1.000
_cell.angle_alpha   90.00
_cell.angle_beta   90.00
_cell.angle_gamma   90.00
#
_symmetry.space_group_name_H-M   'P 1'
#
loop_
_entity.id
_entity.type
_entity.pdbx_description
1 polymer ?
#
loop_
_entity_poly.entity_id
_entity_poly.type
_entity_poly.pdbx_seq_one_letter_code
_entity_poly.pdbx_strand_id
1 'polypeptide(L)' 'MLTRIDGFPNIPSEIIIDIFLLCLPDEPFHRPHPQTAPILLTHVCSSWREFASRLPELWTSISL' A
#
# COMPACT_ATOMS: atom_id res chain seq x y z
N MET A 1 0.29 -11.77 12.65
CA MET A 1 1.72 -12.08 12.43
C MET A 1 2.15 -11.27 11.22
N LEU A 2 3.07 -10.32 11.38
CA LEU A 2 3.44 -9.37 10.33
C LEU A 2 4.09 -10.15 9.18
N THR A 3 3.42 -10.16 8.03
CA THR A 3 3.81 -10.95 6.86
C THR A 3 5.08 -10.39 6.24
N ARG A 4 6.02 -11.26 5.89
CA ARG A 4 7.23 -10.89 5.14
C ARG A 4 6.82 -10.29 3.80
N ILE A 5 7.19 -9.04 3.54
CA ILE A 5 7.10 -8.46 2.20
C ILE A 5 8.33 -8.91 1.40
N ASP A 6 8.08 -9.56 0.26
CA ASP A 6 9.15 -9.86 -0.69
C ASP A 6 9.73 -8.56 -1.28
N GLY A 7 11.05 -8.51 -1.43
CA GLY A 7 11.79 -7.30 -1.83
C GLY A 7 12.31 -6.46 -0.66
N PHE A 8 11.77 -6.64 0.55
CA PHE A 8 12.22 -5.94 1.76
C PHE A 8 12.53 -6.89 2.94
N PRO A 9 13.43 -7.88 2.78
CA PRO A 9 13.62 -8.94 3.78
C PRO A 9 14.15 -8.47 5.14
N ASN A 10 14.73 -7.26 5.20
CA ASN A 10 15.36 -6.72 6.41
C ASN A 10 14.72 -5.40 6.88
N ILE A 11 13.59 -5.01 6.30
CA ILE A 11 12.89 -3.78 6.71
C ILE A 11 11.73 -4.20 7.64
N PRO A 12 11.62 -3.62 8.85
CA PRO A 12 10.46 -3.85 9.70
C PRO A 12 9.16 -3.42 9.01
N SER A 13 8.08 -4.16 9.25
CA SER A 13 6.80 -3.93 8.60
C SER A 13 6.23 -2.53 8.85
N GLU A 14 6.45 -1.97 10.03
CA GLU A 14 6.04 -0.61 10.40
C GLU A 14 6.67 0.44 9.47
N ILE A 15 7.95 0.27 9.13
CA ILE A 15 8.63 1.17 8.20
C ILE A 15 8.08 1.01 6.78
N ILE A 16 7.72 -0.21 6.38
CA ILE A 16 7.08 -0.44 5.07
C ILE A 16 5.69 0.19 5.02
N ILE A 17 4.92 0.12 6.13
CA ILE A 17 3.62 0.79 6.26
C ILE A 17 3.80 2.30 6.09
N ASP A 18 4.76 2.91 6.79
CA ASP A 18 5.04 4.34 6.67
C ASP A 18 5.41 4.73 5.23
N ILE A 19 6.25 3.94 4.56
CA ILE A 19 6.58 4.15 3.14
C ILE A 19 5.33 4.07 2.26
N PHE A 20 4.46 3.07 2.46
CA PHE A 20 3.25 2.91 1.67
C PHE A 20 2.27 4.08 1.88
N LEU A 21 2.15 4.58 3.11
CA LEU A 21 1.34 5.75 3.44
C LEU A 21 1.89 7.03 2.80
N LEU A 22 3.22 7.19 2.76
CA LEU A 22 3.89 8.31 2.09
C LEU A 22 3.76 8.27 0.56
N CYS A 23 3.40 7.12 -0.02
CA CYS A 23 3.12 7.00 -1.46
C CYS A 23 1.68 7.40 -1.82
N LEU A 24 0.80 7.63 -0.84
CA LEU A 24 -0.58 8.06 -1.11
C LEU A 24 -0.56 9.45 -1.78
N PRO A 25 -1.44 9.69 -2.75
CA PRO A 25 -1.60 11.02 -3.32
C PRO A 25 -2.14 12.02 -2.27
N ASP A 26 -1.81 13.29 -2.44
CA ASP A 26 -2.15 14.36 -1.50
C ASP A 26 -3.63 14.75 -1.55
N GLU A 27 -4.33 14.47 -2.66
CA GLU A 27 -5.73 14.81 -2.81
C GLU A 27 -6.61 13.98 -1.87
N PRO A 28 -7.53 14.61 -1.13
CA PRO A 28 -8.55 13.86 -0.42
C PRO A 28 -9.57 13.31 -1.43
N PHE A 29 -9.79 12.00 -1.43
CA PHE A 29 -10.80 11.29 -2.24
C PHE A 29 -10.49 11.28 -3.74
N HIS A 30 -9.73 10.29 -4.19
CA HIS A 30 -9.38 10.07 -5.59
C HIS A 30 -10.02 8.80 -6.15
N ARG A 31 -10.30 8.83 -7.46
CA ARG A 31 -10.74 7.64 -8.19
C ARG A 31 -9.62 6.60 -8.20
N PRO A 32 -9.95 5.30 -8.07
CA PRO A 32 -8.94 4.25 -8.16
C PRO A 32 -8.30 4.26 -9.56
N HIS A 33 -6.97 4.28 -9.61
CA HIS A 33 -6.20 4.30 -10.85
C HIS A 33 -4.98 3.39 -10.74
N PRO A 34 -4.67 2.54 -11.76
CA PRO A 34 -3.57 1.57 -11.67
C PRO A 34 -2.18 2.18 -11.44
N GLN A 35 -2.00 3.45 -11.80
CA GLN A 35 -0.72 4.17 -11.64
C GLN A 35 -0.66 5.04 -10.38
N THR A 36 -1.65 4.93 -9.49
CA THR A 36 -1.74 5.74 -8.27
C THR A 36 -1.91 4.83 -7.06
N ALA A 37 -1.25 5.17 -5.95
CA ALA A 37 -1.45 4.43 -4.70
C ALA A 37 -2.89 4.62 -4.18
N PRO A 38 -3.44 3.63 -3.44
CA PRO A 38 -2.81 2.36 -3.07
C PRO A 38 -2.79 1.29 -4.17
N ILE A 39 -3.53 1.47 -5.28
CA ILE A 39 -3.68 0.45 -6.34
C ILE A 39 -2.32 0.08 -6.93
N LEU A 40 -1.47 1.07 -7.24
CA LEU A 40 -0.12 0.86 -7.78
C LEU A 40 0.70 -0.13 -6.94
N LEU A 41 0.62 -0.04 -5.61
CA LEU A 41 1.37 -0.90 -4.68
C LEU A 41 0.92 -2.36 -4.77
N THR A 42 -0.33 -2.62 -5.16
CA THR A 42 -0.87 -3.98 -5.32
C THR A 42 -0.42 -4.68 -6.61
N HIS A 43 0.20 -3.94 -7.53
CA HIS A 43 0.65 -4.46 -8.84
C HIS A 43 2.12 -4.91 -8.86
N VAL A 44 2.87 -4.76 -7.78
CA VAL A 44 4.29 -5.14 -7.72
C VAL A 44 4.47 -6.66 -7.67
N CYS A 45 3.91 -7.31 -6.64
CA CYS A 45 3.89 -8.77 -6.52
C CYS A 45 2.72 -9.23 -5.62
N SER A 46 2.47 -10.53 -5.51
CA SER A 46 1.41 -11.09 -4.67
C SER A 46 1.58 -10.76 -3.18
N SER A 47 2.82 -10.78 -2.69
CA SER A 47 3.13 -10.44 -1.29
C SER A 47 2.77 -8.99 -0.95
N TRP A 48 3.09 -8.04 -1.84
CA TRP A 48 2.70 -6.63 -1.66
C TRP A 48 1.19 -6.43 -1.70
N ARG A 49 0.51 -7.11 -2.62
CA ARG A 49 -0.95 -7.07 -2.72
C ARG A 49 -1.62 -7.57 -1.44
N GLU A 50 -1.18 -8.73 -0.92
CA GLU A 50 -1.71 -9.27 0.34
C GLU A 50 -1.47 -8.31 1.50
N PHE A 51 -0.27 -7.74 1.60
CA PHE A 51 0.07 -6.80 2.66
C PHE A 51 -0.76 -5.52 2.58
N ALA A 52 -0.80 -4.85 1.41
CA ALA A 52 -1.56 -3.61 1.22
C ALA A 52 -3.06 -3.79 1.47
N SER A 53 -3.62 -4.96 1.12
CA SER A 53 -5.04 -5.27 1.38
C SER A 53 -5.40 -5.36 2.87
N ARG A 54 -4.40 -5.55 3.75
CA ARG A 54 -4.57 -5.66 5.20
C ARG A 54 -4.35 -4.34 5.95
N LEU A 55 -4.09 -3.24 5.24
CA LEU A 55 -3.84 -1.91 5.81
C LEU A 55 -5.02 -0.98 5.49
N PRO A 56 -6.07 -0.91 6.34
CA PRO A 56 -7.26 -0.10 6.07
C PRO A 56 -6.92 1.37 5.79
N GLU A 57 -5.86 1.89 6.41
CA GLU A 57 -5.40 3.28 6.29
C GLU A 57 -5.11 3.66 4.83
N LEU A 58 -4.60 2.71 4.03
CA LEU A 58 -4.31 2.92 2.61
C LEU A 58 -5.56 3.13 1.75
N TRP A 59 -6.73 2.68 2.21
CA TRP A 59 -7.97 2.64 1.43
C TRP A 59 -8.97 3.73 1.85
N THR A 60 -8.59 4.62 2.77
CA THR A 60 -9.49 5.64 3.33
C THR A 60 -9.82 6.77 2.36
N SER A 61 -8.98 7.02 1.37
CA SER A 61 -9.12 8.11 0.40
C SER A 61 -9.54 7.67 -1.01
N ILE A 62 -10.05 6.45 -1.20
CA ILE A 62 -10.61 6.01 -2.48
C ILE A 62 -12.12 6.23 -2.51
N SER A 63 -12.62 6.90 -3.56
CA SER A 63 -14.05 7.04 -3.83
C SER A 63 -14.46 6.28 -5.11
N LEU A 64 -15.61 5.61 -5.09
CA LEU A 64 -16.20 4.91 -6.23
C LEU A 64 -17.10 5.81 -7.08
#